data_AF-A0A2G6E780-F1
#
_entry.id   AF-A0A2G6E780-F1
#
_cell.length_a   1.000
_cell.length_b   1.000
_cell.length_c   1.000
_cell.angle_alpha   90.00
_cell.angle_beta   90.00
_cell.angle_gamma   90.00
#
_symmetry.space_group_name_H-M   'P 1'
#
loop_
_entity.id
_entity.type
_entity.pdbx_description
1 polymer ?
#
loop_
_entity_poly.entity_id
_entity_poly.type
_entity_poly.pdbx_seq_one_letter_code
_entity_poly.pdbx_strand_id
1 'polypeptide(L)'
;MSEKKSFIGNFLPPPKWRFSVIILLGIVVGLGIHVLSISNAVSYLSDDPKTCVNCHVMYPEYATWERGSHGRVTTCNDCHVPQDNVFKKYMFKASDGLRHATMFTFRMEPQVIRIKDMGRQVV
;
A
#
# COMPACT_ATOMS: atom_id res chain seq x y z
N MET A 1 -40.45 10.20 29.37
CA MET A 1 -40.12 10.63 27.99
C MET A 1 -38.61 10.47 27.85
N SER A 2 -38.17 9.36 27.25
CA SER A 2 -36.76 8.91 27.29
C SER A 2 -35.92 9.71 26.29
N GLU A 3 -34.98 10.48 26.82
CA GLU A 3 -33.94 11.23 26.12
C GLU A 3 -33.15 10.32 25.18
N LYS A 4 -33.50 10.31 23.89
CA LYS A 4 -32.63 9.77 22.84
C LYS A 4 -31.45 10.72 22.68
N LYS A 5 -30.41 10.57 23.52
CA LYS A 5 -29.09 11.13 23.21
C LYS A 5 -28.63 10.50 21.90
N SER A 6 -28.78 11.25 20.83
CA SER A 6 -28.35 10.87 19.49
C SER A 6 -26.86 10.51 19.55
N PHE A 7 -26.52 9.28 19.15
CA PHE A 7 -25.16 8.76 19.09
C PHE A 7 -24.19 9.70 18.34
N ILE A 8 -24.74 10.53 17.44
CA ILE A 8 -24.06 11.53 16.61
C ILE A 8 -23.60 12.75 17.43
N GLY A 9 -24.32 13.11 18.49
CA GLY A 9 -24.01 14.28 19.33
C GLY A 9 -22.72 14.13 20.14
N ASN A 10 -22.32 12.89 20.46
CA ASN A 10 -21.10 12.59 21.20
C ASN A 10 -19.83 12.58 20.33
N PHE A 11 -19.96 12.45 19.00
CA PHE A 11 -18.82 12.42 18.07
C PHE A 11 -18.51 13.80 17.47
N LEU A 12 -19.44 14.75 17.55
CA LEU A 12 -19.26 16.11 17.04
C LEU A 12 -18.38 16.92 18.01
N PRO A 13 -17.29 17.55 17.54
CA PRO A 13 -16.46 18.38 18.40
C PRO A 13 -17.28 19.57 18.94
N PRO A 14 -16.93 20.09 20.13
CA PRO A 14 -17.57 21.27 20.71
C PRO A 14 -17.58 22.42 19.70
N PRO A 15 -18.61 23.29 19.68
CA PRO A 15 -18.76 24.33 18.65
C PRO A 15 -17.50 25.19 18.42
N LYS A 16 -16.74 25.46 19.48
CA LYS A 16 -15.47 26.22 19.43
C LYS A 16 -14.34 25.52 18.65
N TRP A 17 -14.34 24.18 18.62
CA TRP A 17 -13.31 23.36 17.98
C TRP A 17 -13.65 22.95 16.55
N ARG A 18 -14.91 23.10 16.12
CA ARG A 18 -15.39 22.66 14.81
C ARG A 18 -14.56 23.23 13.67
N PHE A 19 -14.26 24.52 13.69
CA PHE A 19 -13.47 25.18 12.65
C PHE A 19 -12.06 24.58 12.53
N SER A 20 -11.35 24.45 13.65
CA SER A 20 -10.00 23.86 13.69
C SER A 20 -10.01 22.39 13.25
N VAL A 21 -10.99 21.60 13.68
CA VAL A 21 -11.12 20.20 13.27
C VAL A 21 -11.40 20.07 11.77
N ILE A 22 -12.23 20.94 11.20
CA ILE A 22 -12.50 20.93 9.74
C ILE A 22 -11.23 21.26 8.95
N ILE A 23 -10.45 22.25 9.38
CA ILE A 23 -9.18 22.59 8.73
C ILE A 23 -8.19 21.42 8.82
N LEU A 24 -8.00 20.87 10.02
CA LEU A 24 -7.10 19.74 10.23
C LEU A 24 -7.51 18.53 9.40
N LEU A 25 -8.81 18.23 9.34
CA LEU A 25 -9.34 17.15 8.52
C LEU A 25 -9.09 17.42 7.04
N GLY A 26 -9.30 18.65 6.57
CA GLY A 26 -9.00 19.05 5.19
C GLY A 26 -7.52 18.86 4.84
N ILE A 27 -6.61 19.23 5.74
CA ILE A 27 -5.17 19.02 5.56
C ILE A 27 -4.84 17.53 5.50
N VAL A 28 -5.35 16.73 6.44
CA VAL A 28 -5.10 15.28 6.49
C VAL A 28 -5.63 14.58 5.24
N VAL A 29 -6.85 14.90 4.81
CA VAL A 29 -7.45 14.36 3.59
C VAL A 29 -6.68 14.80 2.34
N GLY A 30 -6.32 16.09 2.25
CA GLY A 30 -5.54 16.63 1.13
C GLY A 30 -4.17 15.96 1.00
N LEU A 31 -3.44 15.82 2.11
CA LEU A 31 -2.17 15.09 2.15
C LEU A 31 -2.36 13.61 1.82
N GLY A 32 -3.41 12.97 2.32
CA GLY A 32 -3.73 11.58 2.02
C GLY A 32 -3.95 11.34 0.52
N ILE A 33 -4.78 12.18 -0.12
CA ILE A 33 -5.01 12.12 -1.57
C ILE A 33 -3.71 12.38 -2.34
N HIS A 34 -2.93 13.37 -1.91
CA HIS A 34 -1.65 13.68 -2.55
C HIS A 34 -0.68 12.49 -2.49
N VAL A 35 -0.53 11.86 -1.32
CA VAL A 35 0.31 10.65 -1.14
C VAL A 35 -0.15 9.52 -2.05
N LEU A 36 -1.46 9.23 -2.09
CA LEU A 36 -2.02 8.18 -2.96
C LEU A 36 -1.77 8.46 -4.45
N SER A 37 -1.79 9.73 -4.84
CA SER A 37 -1.53 10.16 -6.21
C SER A 37 -0.06 10.00 -6.59
N ILE A 38 0.87 10.53 -5.79
CA ILE A 38 2.30 10.44 -6.08
C ILE A 38 2.83 9.01 -5.99
N SER A 39 2.23 8.16 -5.16
CA SER A 39 2.62 6.75 -5.05
C SER A 39 2.00 5.87 -6.12
N ASN A 40 1.16 6.43 -7.01
CA ASN A 40 0.39 5.69 -8.00
C ASN A 40 -0.38 4.50 -7.37
N ALA A 41 -1.03 4.72 -6.21
CA ALA A 41 -1.54 3.65 -5.36
C ALA A 41 -2.51 2.68 -6.07
N VAL A 42 -3.30 3.19 -7.02
CA VAL A 42 -4.29 2.38 -7.77
C VAL A 42 -3.60 1.32 -8.64
N SER A 43 -2.39 1.58 -9.13
CA SER A 43 -1.62 0.62 -9.93
C SER A 43 -1.31 -0.69 -9.18
N TYR A 44 -1.29 -0.67 -7.84
CA TYR A 44 -1.09 -1.87 -7.01
C TYR A 44 -2.26 -2.85 -7.02
N LEU A 45 -3.42 -2.44 -7.54
CA LEU A 45 -4.54 -3.35 -7.77
C LEU A 45 -4.34 -4.22 -9.01
N SER A 46 -3.50 -3.81 -9.96
CA SER A 46 -3.19 -4.59 -11.15
C SER A 46 -2.00 -5.53 -10.93
N ASP A 47 -1.74 -6.37 -11.92
CA ASP A 47 -0.55 -7.22 -12.00
C ASP A 47 0.46 -6.71 -13.04
N ASP A 48 0.39 -5.43 -13.41
CA ASP A 48 1.36 -4.81 -14.32
C ASP A 48 2.75 -4.78 -13.63
N PRO A 49 3.79 -5.41 -14.22
CA PRO A 49 5.15 -5.37 -13.70
C PRO A 49 5.70 -3.95 -13.48
N LYS A 50 5.21 -2.96 -14.22
CA LYS A 50 5.61 -1.55 -14.05
C LYS A 50 5.22 -0.98 -12.69
N THR A 51 4.20 -1.54 -12.04
CA THR A 51 3.81 -1.17 -10.67
C THR A 51 4.94 -1.44 -9.68
N CYS A 52 5.74 -2.49 -9.88
CA CYS A 52 6.84 -2.85 -8.98
C CYS A 52 7.95 -1.80 -8.99
N VAL A 53 8.09 -1.04 -10.09
CA VAL A 53 9.08 0.04 -10.26
C VAL A 53 8.52 1.43 -10.00
N ASN A 54 7.35 1.55 -9.34
CA ASN A 54 6.94 2.81 -8.72
C ASN A 54 7.97 3.30 -7.67
N CYS A 55 8.78 2.38 -7.13
CA CYS A 55 9.93 2.69 -6.28
C CYS A 55 11.24 2.33 -6.98
N HIS A 56 12.21 3.25 -6.99
CA HIS A 56 13.51 3.05 -7.67
C HIS A 56 14.32 1.86 -7.14
N VAL A 57 14.07 1.46 -5.89
CA VAL A 57 14.81 0.40 -5.22
C VAL A 57 14.61 -0.94 -5.91
N MET A 58 13.49 -1.11 -6.63
CA MET A 58 13.14 -2.31 -7.38
C MET A 58 13.61 -2.30 -8.84
N TYR A 59 14.32 -1.24 -9.28
CA TYR A 59 14.82 -1.18 -10.66
C TYR A 59 15.75 -2.34 -11.03
N PRO A 60 16.71 -2.77 -10.17
CA PRO A 60 17.56 -3.91 -10.48
C PRO A 60 16.77 -5.21 -10.68
N GLU A 61 15.80 -5.48 -9.82
CA GLU A 61 14.96 -6.67 -9.82
C GLU A 61 14.10 -6.70 -11.09
N TYR A 62 13.44 -5.60 -11.41
CA TYR A 62 12.69 -5.46 -12.67
C TYR A 62 13.58 -5.64 -13.89
N ALA A 63 14.76 -5.01 -13.91
CA ALA A 63 15.71 -5.07 -15.01
C ALA A 63 16.22 -6.50 -15.29
N THR A 64 16.42 -7.30 -14.24
CA THR A 64 16.81 -8.71 -14.36
C THR A 64 15.65 -9.61 -14.78
N TRP A 65 14.44 -9.37 -14.29
CA TRP A 65 13.23 -10.06 -14.73
C TRP A 65 12.95 -9.79 -16.22
N GLU A 66 12.97 -8.52 -16.62
CA GLU A 66 12.67 -8.05 -17.99
C GLU A 66 13.63 -8.65 -19.02
N ARG A 67 14.93 -8.71 -18.69
CA ARG A 67 15.96 -9.29 -19.57
C ARG A 67 16.08 -10.81 -19.44
N GLY A 68 15.53 -11.38 -18.38
CA GLY A 68 15.54 -12.82 -18.10
C GLY A 68 14.49 -13.59 -18.89
N SER A 69 14.46 -14.91 -18.70
CA SER A 69 13.48 -15.78 -19.35
C SER A 69 12.04 -15.50 -18.90
N HIS A 70 11.86 -15.04 -17.65
CA HIS A 70 10.55 -14.79 -17.05
C HIS A 70 9.84 -13.55 -17.62
N GLY A 71 10.58 -12.52 -18.07
CA GLY A 71 10.01 -11.27 -18.60
C GLY A 71 9.14 -11.43 -19.84
N ARG A 72 9.17 -12.60 -20.50
CA ARG A 72 8.37 -12.90 -21.69
C ARG A 72 7.09 -13.68 -21.42
N VAL A 73 6.97 -14.32 -20.25
CA VAL A 73 5.94 -15.34 -19.99
C VAL A 73 5.19 -15.17 -18.68
N THR A 74 5.70 -14.34 -17.77
CA THR A 74 5.15 -14.17 -16.41
C THR A 74 5.33 -12.74 -15.94
N THR A 75 4.41 -12.24 -15.13
CA THR A 75 4.54 -11.00 -14.36
C THR A 75 5.21 -11.23 -13.01
N CYS A 76 5.59 -10.17 -12.30
CA CYS A 76 6.16 -10.28 -10.96
C CYS A 76 5.21 -11.00 -9.98
N ASN A 77 3.92 -10.71 -10.06
CA ASN A 77 2.91 -11.25 -9.15
C ASN A 77 2.60 -12.73 -9.41
N ASP A 78 2.92 -13.27 -10.59
CA ASP A 78 2.67 -14.68 -10.90
C ASP A 78 3.49 -15.62 -10.01
N CYS A 79 4.68 -15.15 -9.57
CA CYS A 79 5.53 -15.88 -8.62
C CYS A 79 5.52 -15.26 -7.22
N HIS A 80 5.46 -13.93 -7.08
CA HIS A 80 5.62 -13.29 -5.77
C HIS A 80 4.32 -13.09 -4.99
N VAL A 81 3.18 -13.57 -5.49
CA VAL A 81 1.87 -13.43 -4.83
C VAL A 81 1.10 -14.75 -4.96
N PRO A 82 0.39 -15.19 -3.91
CA PRO A 82 -0.35 -16.45 -3.95
C PRO A 82 -1.48 -16.42 -4.99
N GLN A 83 -1.64 -17.54 -5.71
CA GLN A 83 -2.63 -17.71 -6.77
C GLN A 83 -3.81 -18.61 -6.36
N ASP A 84 -3.87 -19.01 -5.09
CA ASP A 84 -4.86 -19.97 -4.58
C ASP A 84 -6.26 -19.34 -4.41
N ASN A 85 -6.33 -18.05 -4.05
CA ASN A 85 -7.58 -17.33 -3.89
C ASN A 85 -7.40 -15.81 -4.04
N VAL A 86 -8.36 -15.14 -4.67
CA VAL A 86 -8.39 -13.68 -4.87
C VAL A 86 -8.28 -12.93 -3.54
N PHE A 87 -8.98 -13.38 -2.49
CA PHE A 87 -8.90 -12.74 -1.18
C PHE A 87 -7.49 -12.83 -0.58
N LYS A 88 -6.85 -14.01 -0.66
CA LYS A 88 -5.49 -14.20 -0.16
C LYS A 88 -4.47 -13.40 -0.97
N LYS A 89 -4.64 -13.34 -2.29
CA LYS A 89 -3.85 -12.50 -3.20
C LYS A 89 -3.83 -11.05 -2.74
N TYR A 90 -5.00 -10.43 -2.58
CA TYR A 90 -5.07 -9.01 -2.18
C TYR A 90 -4.66 -8.77 -0.72
N MET A 91 -4.92 -9.71 0.19
CA MET A 91 -4.42 -9.63 1.57
C MET A 91 -2.89 -9.70 1.64
N PHE A 92 -2.28 -10.58 0.85
CA PHE A 92 -0.83 -10.67 0.74
C PHE A 92 -0.25 -9.38 0.14
N LYS A 93 -0.81 -8.88 -0.97
CA LYS A 93 -0.40 -7.59 -1.59
C LYS A 93 -0.51 -6.43 -0.59
N ALA A 94 -1.60 -6.36 0.18
CA ALA A 94 -1.79 -5.32 1.19
C ALA A 94 -0.78 -5.43 2.33
N SER A 95 -0.57 -6.63 2.87
CA SER A 95 0.36 -6.86 3.99
C SER A 95 1.81 -6.56 3.59
N ASP A 96 2.26 -7.10 2.46
CA ASP A 96 3.63 -6.92 1.98
C ASP A 96 3.87 -5.48 1.49
N GLY A 97 2.90 -4.90 0.78
CA GLY A 97 2.92 -3.49 0.37
C GLY A 97 2.99 -2.53 1.55
N LEU A 98 2.20 -2.75 2.61
CA LEU A 98 2.25 -1.94 3.84
C LEU A 98 3.61 -2.06 4.53
N ARG A 99 4.19 -3.26 4.57
CA ARG A 99 5.52 -3.47 5.14
C ARG A 99 6.58 -2.70 4.35
N HIS A 100 6.57 -2.80 3.02
CA HIS A 100 7.52 -2.07 2.17
C HIS A 100 7.37 -0.56 2.34
N ALA A 101 6.14 -0.04 2.27
CA ALA A 101 5.87 1.37 2.50
C ALA A 101 6.40 1.84 3.87
N THR A 102 6.18 1.05 4.92
CA THR A 102 6.66 1.35 6.27
C THR A 102 8.20 1.36 6.33
N MET A 103 8.86 0.33 5.80
CA MET A 103 10.32 0.24 5.81
C MET A 103 10.97 1.42 5.10
N PHE A 104 10.48 1.79 3.90
CA PHE A 104 11.05 2.91 3.15
C PHE A 104 10.69 4.28 3.75
N THR A 105 9.52 4.42 4.37
CA THR A 105 9.14 5.66 5.06
C THR A 105 10.08 5.96 6.24
N PHE A 106 10.44 4.93 7.00
CA PHE A 106 11.31 5.07 8.17
C PHE A 106 12.79 4.78 7.90
N ARG A 107 13.18 4.59 6.63
CA ARG A 107 14.54 4.27 6.22
C ARG A 107 15.15 3.06 6.93
N MET A 108 14.35 2.00 7.04
CA MET A 108 14.72 0.74 7.70
C MET A 108 15.15 -0.34 6.70
N GLU A 109 15.35 0.01 5.44
CA GLU A 109 15.73 -0.93 4.40
C GLU A 109 17.12 -1.54 4.65
N PRO A 110 17.26 -2.87 4.49
CA PRO A 110 18.57 -3.50 4.52
C PRO A 110 19.36 -3.14 3.25
N GLN A 111 20.68 -3.05 3.37
CA GLN A 111 21.55 -2.85 2.21
C GLN A 111 21.52 -4.02 1.23
N VAL A 112 21.19 -5.22 1.71
CA VAL A 112 21.01 -6.42 0.90
C VAL A 112 19.56 -6.88 1.02
N ILE A 113 18.80 -6.73 -0.06
CA ILE A 113 17.41 -7.16 -0.14
C ILE A 113 17.40 -8.68 -0.31
N ARG A 114 16.72 -9.37 0.59
CA ARG A 114 16.50 -10.82 0.52
C ARG A 114 15.04 -11.13 0.80
N ILE A 115 14.50 -12.07 0.03
CA ILE A 115 13.16 -12.58 0.24
C ILE A 115 13.04 -13.17 1.65
N LYS A 116 11.99 -12.75 2.37
CA LYS A 116 11.65 -13.26 3.71
C LYS A 116 10.84 -14.55 3.59
N ASP A 117 10.69 -15.29 4.69
CA ASP A 117 10.05 -16.61 4.67
C ASP A 117 8.63 -16.58 4.12
N MET A 118 7.85 -15.53 4.43
CA MET A 118 6.52 -15.32 3.84
C MET A 118 6.55 -15.24 2.30
N GLY A 119 7.55 -14.59 1.73
CA GLY A 119 7.73 -14.51 0.28
C GLY A 119 8.27 -15.82 -0.31
N ARG A 120 9.13 -16.54 0.42
CA ARG A 120 9.67 -17.83 -0.04
C ARG A 120 8.60 -18.91 -0.17
N GLN A 121 7.54 -18.82 0.62
CA GLN A 121 6.44 -19.80 0.58
C GLN A 121 5.53 -19.64 -0.64
N VAL A 122 5.60 -18.51 -1.35
CA VAL A 122 4.72 -18.21 -2.49
C VAL A 122 5.42 -18.28 -3.85
N VAL A 123 6.77 -18.23 -3.86
CA VAL A 123 7.62 -18.33 -5.07
C VAL A 123 7.88 -19.78 -5.44
#